data_AF-A0A2T2QYT7-F1
#
_entry.id   AF-A0A2T2QYT7-F1
#
_cell.length_a   1.000
_cell.length_b   1.000
_cell.length_c   1.000
_cell.angle_alpha   90.00
_cell.angle_beta   90.00
_cell.angle_gamma   90.00
#
_symmetry.space_group_name_H-M   'P 1'
#
loop_
_entity.id
_entity.type
_entity.pdbx_description
1 polymer ?
#
loop_
_entity_poly.entity_id
_entity_poly.type
_entity_poly.pdbx_seq_one_letter_code
_entity_poly.pdbx_strand_id
1 'polypeptide(L)'
;EELDGDLDLYDLESAEGLELPEKIGRDLLLNGLENAEGLKLPREIGGDLLLNALKNAEGVEFPEKIKGDLQLRDLENAEGLELPQEIGGDLLLYWLRSAEGLELPEKIGGDLQLSGLESAEGVELPSSFDGPLLLNKEITYVPREILDSVRTNLSKDKLEELYAECDRREQGQDDEQRKEAIRDRLADED
;
A
#
# COMPACT_ATOMS: atom_id res chain seq x y z
N GLU A 1 -13.70 17.20 20.27
CA GLU A 1 -15.12 17.32 19.85
C GLU A 1 -15.45 16.16 18.90
N GLU A 2 -16.67 15.63 18.95
CA GLU A 2 -17.12 14.47 18.15
C GLU A 2 -18.25 14.88 17.21
N LEU A 3 -18.18 14.41 15.96
CA LEU A 3 -19.23 14.55 14.96
C LEU A 3 -19.88 13.18 14.74
N ASP A 4 -21.16 13.01 15.07
CA ASP A 4 -21.87 11.72 14.93
C ASP A 4 -22.17 11.30 13.47
N GLY A 5 -21.98 12.21 12.51
CA GLY A 5 -22.32 12.03 11.10
C GLY A 5 -21.10 12.01 10.17
N ASP A 6 -21.38 12.12 8.88
CA ASP A 6 -20.37 12.27 7.83
C ASP A 6 -19.83 13.70 7.81
N LEU A 7 -18.55 13.86 7.48
CA LEU A 7 -17.95 15.15 7.14
C LEU A 7 -17.53 15.13 5.67
N ASP A 8 -18.30 15.87 4.87
CA ASP A 8 -18.05 16.02 3.45
C ASP A 8 -17.33 17.33 3.15
N LEU A 9 -16.07 17.21 2.75
CA LEU A 9 -15.18 18.29 2.30
C LEU A 9 -14.64 17.95 0.91
N TYR A 10 -15.46 17.34 0.05
CA TYR A 10 -15.06 16.82 -1.25
C TYR A 10 -14.28 17.82 -2.11
N ASP A 11 -14.69 19.08 -2.16
CA ASP A 11 -14.07 20.12 -3.00
C ASP A 11 -12.92 20.88 -2.29
N LEU A 12 -12.46 20.42 -1.12
CA LEU A 12 -11.40 21.09 -0.37
C LEU A 12 -10.03 20.85 -1.01
N GLU A 13 -9.43 21.90 -1.59
CA GLU A 13 -8.13 21.82 -2.26
C GLU A 13 -6.92 22.00 -1.32
N SER A 14 -7.13 22.52 -0.10
CA SER A 14 -6.07 22.77 0.90
C SER A 14 -6.55 22.54 2.33
N ALA A 15 -5.68 21.95 3.15
CA ALA A 15 -5.91 21.71 4.57
C ALA A 15 -5.39 22.83 5.50
N GLU A 16 -4.88 23.93 4.95
CA GLU A 16 -4.31 25.02 5.76
C GLU A 16 -5.36 25.63 6.71
N GLY A 17 -5.08 25.55 8.02
CA GLY A 17 -6.01 26.04 9.05
C GLY A 17 -7.28 25.19 9.20
N LEU A 18 -7.34 24.01 8.59
CA LEU A 18 -8.45 23.09 8.75
C LEU A 18 -8.42 22.48 10.16
N GLU A 19 -9.45 22.77 10.94
CA GLU A 19 -9.68 22.13 12.23
C GLU A 19 -10.77 21.07 12.06
N LEU A 20 -10.38 19.79 12.14
CA LEU A 20 -11.30 18.67 12.10
C LEU A 20 -11.76 18.29 13.52
N PRO A 21 -12.97 17.73 13.68
CA PRO A 21 -13.37 17.07 14.92
C PRO A 21 -12.32 16.02 15.34
N GLU A 22 -12.17 15.80 16.65
CA GLU A 22 -11.27 14.75 17.16
C GLU A 22 -11.76 13.35 16.78
N LYS A 23 -13.07 13.19 16.55
CA LYS A 23 -13.72 11.94 16.16
C LYS A 23 -14.83 12.21 15.13
N ILE A 24 -14.94 11.32 14.15
CA ILE A 24 -16.02 11.29 13.17
C ILE A 24 -16.69 9.92 13.26
N GLY A 25 -18.00 9.90 13.50
CA GLY A 25 -18.80 8.69 13.71
C GLY A 25 -19.05 7.89 12.44
N ARG A 26 -18.90 8.52 11.27
CA ARG A 26 -19.08 7.93 9.94
C ARG A 26 -17.93 8.33 9.00
N ASP A 27 -18.23 8.82 7.80
CA ASP A 27 -17.25 9.00 6.72
C ASP A 27 -16.59 10.39 6.77
N LEU A 28 -15.32 10.46 6.35
CA LEU A 28 -14.58 11.70 6.08
C LEU A 28 -14.18 11.73 4.60
N LEU A 29 -14.72 12.70 3.87
CA LEU A 29 -14.52 12.85 2.43
C LEU A 29 -13.65 14.08 2.16
N LEU A 30 -12.41 13.87 1.71
CA LEU A 30 -11.41 14.90 1.39
C LEU A 30 -10.88 14.70 -0.05
N ASN A 31 -11.76 14.35 -0.97
CA ASN A 31 -11.38 13.85 -2.28
C ASN A 31 -10.66 14.86 -3.19
N GLY A 32 -10.86 16.16 -2.99
CA GLY A 32 -10.20 17.23 -3.74
C GLY A 32 -8.86 17.68 -3.16
N LEU A 33 -8.44 17.10 -2.03
CA LEU A 33 -7.23 17.53 -1.33
C LEU A 33 -5.99 16.96 -2.02
N GLU A 34 -5.28 17.80 -2.78
CA GLU A 34 -4.06 17.36 -3.49
C GLU A 34 -2.81 17.35 -2.61
N ASN A 35 -2.81 18.15 -1.54
CA ASN A 35 -1.71 18.28 -0.57
C ASN A 35 -2.28 18.31 0.85
N ALA A 36 -1.73 17.46 1.72
CA ALA A 36 -2.16 17.30 3.10
C ALA A 36 -1.15 17.84 4.13
N GLU A 37 -0.24 18.73 3.72
CA GLU A 37 0.66 19.44 4.63
C GLU A 37 -0.11 20.12 5.76
N GLY A 38 0.21 19.76 7.00
CA GLY A 38 -0.44 20.28 8.20
C GLY A 38 -1.84 19.71 8.47
N LEU A 39 -2.33 18.76 7.66
CA LEU A 39 -3.58 18.05 7.90
C LEU A 39 -3.43 17.14 9.12
N LYS A 40 -4.26 17.40 10.13
CA LYS A 40 -4.42 16.50 11.27
C LYS A 40 -5.75 15.78 11.14
N LEU A 41 -5.69 14.49 10.83
CA LEU A 41 -6.90 13.68 10.74
C LEU A 41 -7.50 13.45 12.15
N PRO A 42 -8.81 13.18 12.24
CA PRO A 42 -9.43 12.73 13.47
C PRO A 42 -8.71 11.50 14.02
N ARG A 43 -8.70 11.32 15.34
CA ARG A 43 -8.09 10.13 15.96
C ARG A 43 -8.88 8.85 15.72
N GLU A 44 -10.17 8.99 15.44
CA GLU A 44 -11.07 7.87 15.14
C GLU A 44 -12.03 8.27 14.02
N ILE A 45 -12.14 7.42 13.00
CA ILE A 45 -13.11 7.52 11.91
C ILE A 45 -13.96 6.24 11.92
N GLY A 46 -15.27 6.42 12.08
CA GLY A 46 -16.23 5.34 12.24
C GLY A 46 -16.68 4.69 10.94
N GLY A 47 -16.44 5.34 9.81
CA GLY A 47 -16.66 4.85 8.45
C GLY A 47 -15.40 5.01 7.60
N ASP A 48 -15.58 5.50 6.37
CA ASP A 48 -14.55 5.57 5.34
C ASP A 48 -13.71 6.85 5.43
N LEU A 49 -12.44 6.79 5.02
CA LEU A 49 -11.59 7.95 4.77
C LEU A 49 -11.20 8.01 3.29
N LEU A 50 -11.67 9.04 2.58
CA LEU A 50 -11.41 9.20 1.16
C LEU A 50 -10.51 10.43 0.89
N LEU A 51 -9.30 10.19 0.40
CA LEU A 51 -8.27 11.17 0.06
C LEU A 51 -7.80 10.95 -1.39
N ASN A 52 -8.76 10.88 -2.31
CA ASN A 52 -8.51 10.33 -3.64
C ASN A 52 -7.55 11.16 -4.52
N ALA A 53 -7.50 12.48 -4.39
CA ALA A 53 -6.60 13.35 -5.17
C ALA A 53 -5.23 13.56 -4.52
N LEU A 54 -4.96 12.95 -3.36
CA LEU A 54 -3.72 13.18 -2.62
C LEU A 54 -2.53 12.57 -3.35
N LYS A 55 -1.57 13.41 -3.79
CA LYS A 55 -0.42 12.98 -4.62
C LYS A 55 0.78 12.51 -3.81
N ASN A 56 0.90 13.00 -2.57
CA ASN A 56 1.93 12.60 -1.60
C ASN A 56 1.31 12.58 -0.20
N ALA A 57 1.84 11.75 0.69
CA ALA A 57 1.33 11.60 2.06
C ALA A 57 2.31 12.13 3.12
N GLU A 58 3.30 12.93 2.72
CA GLU A 58 4.29 13.47 3.64
C GLU A 58 3.61 14.34 4.70
N GLY A 59 3.87 14.04 5.97
CA GLY A 59 3.33 14.78 7.11
C GLY A 59 1.84 14.53 7.39
N VAL A 60 1.22 13.54 6.76
CA VAL A 60 -0.15 13.12 7.09
C VAL A 60 -0.12 12.19 8.30
N GLU A 61 -0.69 12.65 9.41
CA GLU A 61 -0.90 11.82 10.60
C GLU A 61 -2.25 11.09 10.47
N PHE A 62 -2.23 9.83 10.02
CA PHE A 62 -3.43 8.99 9.97
C PHE A 62 -3.91 8.57 11.37
N PRO A 63 -5.22 8.31 11.56
CA PRO A 63 -5.71 7.66 12.77
C PRO A 63 -5.07 6.28 12.94
N GLU A 64 -4.95 5.82 14.19
CA GLU A 64 -4.50 4.46 14.50
C GLU A 64 -5.42 3.39 13.88
N LYS A 65 -6.72 3.69 13.79
CA LYS A 65 -7.74 2.79 13.24
C LYS A 65 -8.79 3.52 12.40
N ILE A 66 -9.14 2.90 11.28
CA ILE A 66 -10.29 3.25 10.44
C ILE A 66 -11.25 2.06 10.42
N LYS A 67 -12.55 2.28 10.66
CA LYS A 67 -13.53 1.18 10.67
C LYS A 67 -14.04 0.79 9.28
N GLY A 68 -14.04 1.72 8.33
CA GLY A 68 -14.36 1.49 6.93
C GLY A 68 -13.12 1.42 6.04
N ASP A 69 -13.27 1.90 4.81
CA ASP A 69 -12.26 1.90 3.76
C ASP A 69 -11.26 3.06 3.91
N LEU A 70 -10.05 2.87 3.42
CA LEU A 70 -9.09 3.95 3.15
C LEU A 70 -8.78 4.01 1.66
N GLN A 71 -9.05 5.16 1.04
CA GLN A 71 -8.80 5.37 -0.39
C GLN A 71 -7.81 6.51 -0.63
N LEU A 72 -6.67 6.17 -1.24
CA LEU A 72 -5.60 7.09 -1.66
C LEU A 72 -5.31 6.82 -3.13
N ARG A 73 -6.29 7.12 -3.99
CA ARG A 73 -6.27 6.71 -5.41
C ARG A 73 -5.05 7.25 -6.14
N ASP A 74 -4.84 8.56 -6.11
CA ASP A 74 -3.83 9.27 -6.92
C ASP A 74 -2.46 9.36 -6.25
N LEU A 75 -2.24 8.63 -5.16
CA LEU A 75 -0.95 8.57 -4.47
C LEU A 75 0.06 7.80 -5.33
N GLU A 76 1.11 8.48 -5.80
CA GLU A 76 2.07 7.91 -6.77
C GLU A 76 3.24 7.17 -6.11
N ASN A 77 3.58 7.53 -4.87
CA ASN A 77 4.65 6.93 -4.06
C ASN A 77 4.25 6.81 -2.58
N ALA A 78 4.95 5.96 -1.81
CA ALA A 78 4.67 5.72 -0.39
C ALA A 78 5.66 6.47 0.54
N GLU A 79 6.43 7.42 0.02
CA GLU A 79 7.40 8.15 0.84
C GLU A 79 6.67 8.97 1.91
N GLY A 80 7.03 8.74 3.18
CA GLY A 80 6.39 9.39 4.33
C GLY A 80 4.94 8.94 4.60
N LEU A 81 4.46 7.89 3.93
CA LEU A 81 3.12 7.34 4.15
C LEU A 81 3.11 6.46 5.40
N GLU A 82 2.49 6.95 6.47
CA GLU A 82 2.25 6.17 7.70
C GLU A 82 0.79 5.71 7.76
N LEU A 83 0.51 4.49 7.29
CA LEU A 83 -0.86 3.96 7.27
C LEU A 83 -1.39 3.62 8.68
N PRO A 84 -2.72 3.59 8.88
CA PRO A 84 -3.33 3.07 10.10
C PRO A 84 -2.87 1.64 10.41
N GLN A 85 -2.83 1.28 11.69
CA GLN A 85 -2.53 -0.11 12.10
C GLN A 85 -3.62 -1.09 11.68
N GLU A 86 -4.89 -0.66 11.77
CA GLU A 86 -6.05 -1.47 11.38
C GLU A 86 -6.99 -0.68 10.48
N ILE A 87 -7.37 -1.31 9.36
CA ILE A 87 -8.41 -0.84 8.45
C ILE A 87 -9.53 -1.89 8.45
N GLY A 88 -10.76 -1.49 8.76
CA GLY A 88 -11.89 -2.41 8.85
C GLY A 88 -12.49 -2.79 7.50
N GLY A 89 -12.28 -1.97 6.48
CA GLY A 89 -12.68 -2.23 5.09
C GLY A 89 -11.47 -2.43 4.17
N ASP A 90 -11.57 -1.89 2.95
CA ASP A 90 -10.57 -2.00 1.90
C ASP A 90 -9.44 -0.97 2.05
N LEU A 91 -8.23 -1.32 1.61
CA LEU A 91 -7.14 -0.36 1.38
C LEU A 91 -6.88 -0.22 -0.11
N LEU A 92 -7.09 1.00 -0.64
CA LEU A 92 -7.02 1.25 -2.07
C LEU A 92 -5.92 2.25 -2.46
N LEU A 93 -4.81 1.73 -3.00
CA LEU A 93 -3.66 2.49 -3.52
C LEU A 93 -3.54 2.25 -5.05
N TYR A 94 -4.32 3.00 -5.84
CA TYR A 94 -4.51 2.69 -7.26
C TYR A 94 -3.33 3.08 -8.15
N TRP A 95 -2.71 4.24 -7.90
CA TRP A 95 -1.66 4.79 -8.75
C TRP A 95 -0.24 4.62 -8.18
N LEU A 96 -0.11 3.95 -7.03
CA LEU A 96 1.18 3.69 -6.41
C LEU A 96 2.06 2.84 -7.34
N ARG A 97 3.17 3.40 -7.83
CA ARG A 97 4.02 2.75 -8.86
C ARG A 97 5.08 1.81 -8.30
N SER A 98 5.55 2.12 -7.09
CA SER A 98 6.58 1.37 -6.37
C SER A 98 6.11 1.06 -4.96
N ALA A 99 6.52 -0.10 -4.43
CA ALA A 99 6.31 -0.47 -3.04
C ALA A 99 7.45 0.02 -2.12
N GLU A 100 8.43 0.75 -2.65
CA GLU A 100 9.50 1.32 -1.84
C GLU A 100 8.93 2.27 -0.78
N GLY A 101 9.28 1.99 0.49
CA GLY A 101 8.77 2.74 1.64
C GLY A 101 7.32 2.41 2.03
N LEU A 102 6.66 1.47 1.36
CA LEU A 102 5.29 1.07 1.70
C LEU A 102 5.27 0.12 2.89
N GLU A 103 4.78 0.58 4.02
CA GLU A 103 4.44 -0.24 5.18
C GLU A 103 2.93 -0.44 5.24
N LEU A 104 2.46 -1.68 5.03
CA LEU A 104 1.04 -2.01 5.05
C LEU A 104 0.49 -2.14 6.48
N PRO A 105 -0.81 -1.88 6.70
CA PRO A 105 -1.46 -2.12 7.99
C PRO A 105 -1.25 -3.56 8.48
N GLU A 106 -1.27 -3.77 9.79
CA GLU A 106 -1.22 -5.11 10.37
C GLU A 106 -2.45 -5.92 9.94
N LYS A 107 -3.62 -5.26 9.85
CA LYS A 107 -4.88 -5.89 9.50
C LYS A 107 -5.73 -5.04 8.57
N ILE A 108 -6.30 -5.68 7.55
CA ILE A 108 -7.25 -5.09 6.60
C ILE A 108 -8.50 -5.99 6.56
N GLY A 109 -9.69 -5.45 6.81
CA GLY A 109 -10.93 -6.25 6.83
C GLY A 109 -11.53 -6.55 5.45
N GLY A 110 -10.92 -6.03 4.38
CA GLY A 110 -11.38 -6.21 3.01
C GLY A 110 -10.24 -6.45 2.02
N ASP A 111 -10.41 -5.92 0.82
CA ASP A 111 -9.50 -6.03 -0.31
C ASP A 111 -8.25 -5.16 -0.10
N LEU A 112 -7.10 -5.66 -0.54
CA LEU A 112 -5.88 -4.88 -0.65
C LEU A 112 -5.62 -4.58 -2.12
N GLN A 113 -5.70 -3.32 -2.53
CA GLN A 113 -5.54 -2.93 -3.92
C GLN A 113 -4.25 -2.14 -4.15
N LEU A 114 -3.34 -2.75 -4.91
CA LEU A 114 -2.04 -2.21 -5.32
C LEU A 114 -1.92 -2.26 -6.86
N SER A 115 -2.97 -1.81 -7.55
CA SER A 115 -3.11 -1.98 -9.01
C SER A 115 -2.17 -1.09 -9.84
N GLY A 116 -1.47 -0.15 -9.21
CA GLY A 116 -0.51 0.74 -9.85
C GLY A 116 0.90 0.17 -9.96
N LEU A 117 1.22 -0.84 -9.14
CA LEU A 117 2.58 -1.34 -8.98
C LEU A 117 3.11 -1.94 -10.28
N GLU A 118 4.35 -1.59 -10.61
CA GLU A 118 5.10 -2.21 -11.71
C GLU A 118 5.72 -3.55 -11.30
N SER A 119 6.04 -3.68 -10.00
CA SER A 119 6.58 -4.86 -9.33
C SER A 119 6.10 -4.86 -7.88
N ALA A 120 5.85 -6.05 -7.31
CA ALA A 120 5.57 -6.23 -5.88
C ALA A 120 6.82 -6.63 -5.08
N GLU A 121 8.01 -6.33 -5.61
CA GLU A 121 9.27 -6.49 -4.90
C GLU A 121 9.30 -5.59 -3.66
N GLY A 122 9.68 -6.16 -2.51
CA GLY A 122 9.70 -5.45 -1.23
C GLY A 122 8.34 -5.30 -0.54
N VAL A 123 7.24 -5.78 -1.13
CA VAL A 123 5.93 -5.78 -0.45
C VAL A 123 5.92 -6.81 0.67
N GLU A 124 5.68 -6.35 1.90
CA GLU A 124 5.39 -7.19 3.05
C GLU A 124 3.88 -7.20 3.29
N LEU A 125 3.25 -8.38 3.21
CA LEU A 125 1.79 -8.49 3.38
C LEU A 125 1.37 -8.24 4.84
N PRO A 126 0.13 -7.74 5.07
CA PRO A 126 -0.47 -7.69 6.39
C PRO A 126 -0.46 -9.06 7.09
N SER A 127 -0.50 -9.05 8.42
CA SER A 127 -0.71 -10.28 9.21
C SER A 127 -2.01 -10.99 8.81
N SER A 128 -3.03 -10.22 8.41
CA SER A 128 -4.26 -10.77 7.83
C SER A 128 -5.00 -9.74 6.98
N PHE A 129 -5.59 -10.22 5.89
CA PHE A 129 -6.64 -9.49 5.19
C PHE A 129 -7.71 -10.45 4.63
N ASP A 130 -8.97 -10.02 4.62
CA ASP A 130 -10.10 -10.90 4.31
C ASP A 130 -10.42 -11.00 2.80
N GLY A 131 -9.99 -10.00 2.01
CA GLY A 131 -10.20 -9.91 0.56
C GLY A 131 -9.06 -10.48 -0.30
N PRO A 132 -9.15 -10.42 -1.65
CA PRO A 132 -8.03 -10.64 -2.55
C PRO A 132 -7.00 -9.50 -2.52
N LEU A 133 -5.80 -9.81 -3.01
CA LEU A 133 -4.80 -8.83 -3.42
C LEU A 133 -5.03 -8.45 -4.89
N LEU A 134 -5.38 -7.20 -5.16
CA LEU A 134 -5.67 -6.69 -6.51
C LEU A 134 -4.43 -6.01 -7.10
N LEU A 135 -3.78 -6.67 -8.05
CA LEU A 135 -2.54 -6.22 -8.69
C LEU A 135 -2.76 -5.69 -10.10
N ASN A 136 -1.75 -4.98 -10.59
CA ASN A 136 -1.63 -4.61 -11.99
C ASN A 136 -1.59 -5.86 -12.86
N LYS A 137 -2.41 -5.91 -13.92
CA LYS A 137 -2.42 -7.05 -14.86
C LYS A 137 -1.11 -7.19 -15.63
N GLU A 138 -0.39 -6.09 -15.78
CA GLU A 138 0.92 -6.03 -16.44
C GLU A 138 2.09 -6.09 -15.44
N ILE A 139 1.84 -6.44 -14.16
CA ILE A 139 2.89 -6.51 -13.14
C ILE A 139 4.04 -7.42 -13.60
N THR A 140 5.27 -6.96 -13.42
CA THR A 140 6.45 -7.63 -13.99
C THR A 140 7.03 -8.69 -13.07
N TYR A 141 6.85 -8.51 -11.76
CA TYR A 141 7.35 -9.43 -10.75
C TYR A 141 6.48 -9.40 -9.49
N VAL A 142 6.27 -10.57 -8.91
CA VAL A 142 5.64 -10.76 -7.61
C VAL A 142 6.43 -11.84 -6.88
N PRO A 143 6.88 -11.61 -5.64
CA PRO A 143 7.55 -12.64 -4.85
C PRO A 143 6.74 -13.93 -4.79
N ARG A 144 7.43 -15.08 -4.91
CA ARG A 144 6.81 -16.40 -4.88
C ARG A 144 5.95 -16.62 -3.63
N GLU A 145 6.42 -16.13 -2.49
CA GLU A 145 5.70 -16.20 -1.21
C GLU A 145 4.33 -15.50 -1.26
N ILE A 146 4.23 -14.37 -1.95
CA ILE A 146 2.95 -13.67 -2.17
C ILE A 146 2.06 -14.48 -3.12
N LEU A 147 2.60 -14.98 -4.24
CA LEU A 147 1.83 -15.77 -5.20
C LEU A 147 1.22 -17.02 -4.56
N ASP A 148 1.95 -17.68 -3.66
CA ASP A 148 1.54 -18.91 -3.00
C ASP A 148 0.58 -18.69 -1.83
N SER A 149 0.59 -17.51 -1.21
CA SER A 149 -0.14 -17.24 0.03
C SER A 149 -1.51 -16.61 -0.17
N VAL A 150 -1.72 -15.85 -1.24
CA VAL A 150 -2.94 -15.03 -1.37
C VAL A 150 -3.64 -15.18 -2.71
N ARG A 151 -4.96 -14.97 -2.70
CA ARG A 151 -5.76 -14.92 -3.93
C ARG A 151 -5.51 -13.57 -4.62
N THR A 152 -5.23 -13.62 -5.92
CA THR A 152 -5.08 -12.42 -6.75
C THR A 152 -6.14 -12.33 -7.84
N ASN A 153 -6.20 -11.18 -8.53
CA ASN A 153 -7.02 -10.93 -9.72
C ASN A 153 -6.36 -11.35 -11.05
N LEU A 154 -5.16 -11.94 -11.00
CA LEU A 154 -4.35 -12.23 -12.18
C LEU A 154 -4.89 -13.46 -12.94
N SER A 155 -4.71 -13.46 -14.27
CA SER A 155 -5.08 -14.61 -15.10
C SER A 155 -4.11 -15.77 -14.86
N LYS A 156 -4.54 -17.00 -15.20
CA LYS A 156 -3.68 -18.19 -15.12
C LYS A 156 -2.39 -18.00 -15.91
N ASP A 157 -2.49 -17.49 -17.13
CA ASP A 157 -1.33 -17.27 -18.01
C ASP A 157 -0.35 -16.26 -17.39
N LYS A 158 -0.85 -15.21 -16.74
CA LYS A 158 -0.01 -14.23 -16.06
C LYS A 158 0.68 -14.81 -14.83
N LEU A 159 -0.02 -15.64 -14.07
CA LEU A 159 0.58 -16.35 -12.92
C LEU A 159 1.70 -17.29 -13.37
N GLU A 160 1.51 -18.04 -14.47
CA GLU A 160 2.56 -18.90 -15.04
C GLU A 160 3.81 -18.10 -15.44
N GLU A 161 3.64 -16.93 -16.05
CA GLU A 161 4.74 -16.00 -16.38
C GLU A 161 5.52 -15.55 -15.14
N LEU A 162 4.81 -15.16 -14.07
CA LEU A 162 5.41 -14.68 -12.82
C LEU A 162 6.14 -15.80 -12.08
N TYR A 163 5.58 -17.00 -11.99
CA TYR A 163 6.28 -18.15 -11.39
C TYR A 163 7.55 -18.50 -12.16
N ALA A 164 7.52 -18.43 -13.50
CA ALA A 164 8.71 -18.65 -14.31
C ALA A 164 9.76 -17.54 -14.11
N GLU A 165 9.35 -16.31 -13.80
CA GLU A 165 10.27 -15.22 -13.42
C GLU A 165 10.91 -15.48 -12.06
N CYS A 166 10.17 -15.96 -11.06
CA CYS A 166 10.75 -16.38 -9.78
C CYS A 166 11.84 -17.45 -9.98
N ASP A 167 11.54 -18.50 -10.77
CA ASP A 167 12.50 -19.58 -11.06
C ASP A 167 13.79 -19.05 -11.72
N ARG A 168 13.67 -18.07 -12.62
CA ARG A 168 14.83 -17.44 -13.28
C ARG A 168 15.69 -16.64 -12.30
N ARG A 169 15.07 -15.89 -11.39
CA ARG A 169 15.78 -15.08 -10.40
C ARG A 169 16.53 -15.96 -9.38
N GLU A 170 15.88 -17.02 -8.90
CA GLU A 170 16.51 -17.99 -7.98
C GLU A 170 17.74 -18.65 -8.62
N GLN A 171 17.63 -19.13 -9.87
CA GLN A 171 18.77 -19.71 -10.60
C GLN A 171 19.91 -18.71 -10.82
N GLY A 172 19.59 -17.45 -11.15
CA GLY A 172 20.59 -16.40 -11.33
C GLY A 172 21.38 -16.09 -10.06
N GLN A 173 20.71 -16.12 -8.89
CA GLN A 173 21.35 -15.94 -7.58
C GLN A 173 22.31 -17.08 -7.24
N ASP A 174 21.90 -18.32 -7.46
CA ASP A 174 22.74 -19.51 -7.23
C ASP A 174 24.01 -19.48 -8.09
N ASP A 175 23.88 -19.10 -9.36
CA ASP A 175 25.01 -18.99 -10.28
C ASP A 175 25.98 -17.88 -9.86
N GLU A 176 25.48 -16.74 -9.38
CA GLU A 176 26.33 -15.64 -8.92
C GLU A 176 27.04 -15.97 -7.60
N GLN A 177 26.35 -16.58 -6.63
CA GLN A 177 26.95 -17.08 -5.39
C GLN A 177 28.05 -18.11 -5.69
N ARG A 178 27.82 -19.00 -6.65
CA ARG A 178 28.82 -19.99 -7.07
C ARG A 178 30.04 -19.34 -7.69
N LYS A 179 29.87 -18.29 -8.50
CA LYS A 179 31.01 -17.53 -9.08
C LYS A 179 31.79 -16.80 -7.98
N GLU A 180 31.09 -16.18 -7.02
CA GLU A 180 31.74 -15.48 -5.91
C GLU A 180 32.55 -16.44 -5.03
N ALA A 181 31.99 -17.59 -4.66
CA ALA A 181 32.70 -18.62 -3.91
C ALA A 181 33.96 -19.14 -4.64
N ILE A 182 33.95 -19.16 -5.98
CA ILE A 182 35.15 -19.49 -6.77
C ILE A 182 36.17 -18.34 -6.72
N ARG A 183 35.72 -17.09 -6.82
CA ARG A 183 36.58 -15.89 -6.75
C ARG A 183 37.29 -15.79 -5.40
N ASP A 184 36.59 -15.99 -4.30
CA ASP A 184 37.16 -15.92 -2.94
C ASP A 184 38.24 -16.99 -2.73
N ARG A 185 37.97 -18.22 -3.18
CA ARG A 185 38.95 -19.32 -3.09
C ARG A 185 40.25 -19.05 -3.86
N LEU A 186 40.16 -18.31 -4.96
CA LEU A 186 41.34 -17.91 -5.74
C LEU A 186 42.09 -16.74 -5.10
N ALA A 187 41.41 -15.89 -4.33
CA ALA A 187 42.01 -14.76 -3.62
C ALA A 187 42.76 -15.19 -2.34
N ASP A 188 42.38 -16.29 -1.70
CA ASP A 188 43.05 -16.86 -0.53
C ASP A 188 44.34 -17.65 -0.87
N GLU A 189 44.62 -17.90 -2.16
CA GLU A 189 45.80 -18.64 -2.64
C GLU A 189 47.00 -17.74 -2.99
N ASP A 190 46.88 -16.41 -2.87
CA ASP A 190 47.93 -15.39 -3.07
C ASP A 190 48.43 -14.77 -1.74
#